data_AF-A0A2G2LU29-F1
#
_entry.id   AF-A0A2G2LU29-F1
#
_cell.length_a   1.000
_cell.length_b   1.000
_cell.length_c   1.000
_cell.angle_alpha   90.00
_cell.angle_beta   90.00
_cell.angle_gamma   90.00
#
_symmetry.space_group_name_H-M   'P 1'
#
loop_
_entity.id
_entity.type
_entity.pdbx_description
1 polymer ?
#
loop_
_entity_poly.entity_id
_entity_poly.type
_entity_poly.pdbx_seq_one_letter_code
_entity_poly.pdbx_strand_id
1 'polypeptide(L)' 'MNITLSVNEKTVIEARKVAASMGKSLNQVICEDLERFIRKHTINNDLDEFKALAGQGNSKGWKFNRDQLHERT' A
#
# COMPACT_ATOMS: atom_id res chain seq x y z
N MET A 1 5.51 -7.28 17.44
CA MET A 1 6.31 -8.44 16.98
C MET A 1 7.76 -8.03 16.98
N ASN A 2 8.68 -8.87 17.48
CA ASN A 2 10.11 -8.57 17.51
C ASN A 2 10.80 -9.39 16.42
N ILE A 3 11.62 -8.73 15.60
CA ILE A 3 12.38 -9.34 14.51
C ILE A 3 13.87 -9.16 14.85
N THR A 4 14.63 -10.24 14.79
CA THR A 4 16.09 -10.20 14.93
C THR A 4 16.71 -10.14 13.55
N LEU A 5 17.52 -9.13 13.28
CA LEU A 5 18.19 -8.93 12.00
C LEU A 5 19.70 -9.13 12.15
N SER A 6 20.27 -10.03 11.36
CA SER A 6 21.73 -10.14 11.21
C SER A 6 22.21 -9.12 10.19
N VAL A 7 22.96 -8.11 10.63
CA VAL A 7 23.52 -7.07 9.76
C VAL A 7 24.87 -6.61 10.29
N ASN A 8 25.70 -6.04 9.43
CA ASN A 8 27.01 -5.50 9.83
C ASN A 8 26.84 -4.34 10.81
N GLU A 9 27.62 -4.35 11.89
CA GLU A 9 27.59 -3.33 12.94
C GLU A 9 27.82 -1.90 12.41
N LYS A 10 28.75 -1.72 11.46
CA LYS A 10 29.00 -0.41 10.83
C LYS A 10 27.75 0.12 10.13
N THR A 11 27.01 -0.76 9.48
CA THR A 11 25.75 -0.42 8.81
C THR A 11 24.68 0.01 9.82
N VAL A 12 24.59 -0.66 10.99
CA VAL A 12 23.65 -0.26 12.06
C VAL A 12 23.96 1.13 12.58
N ILE A 13 25.23 1.44 12.80
CA ILE A 13 25.67 2.73 13.33
C ILE A 13 25.28 3.86 12.38
N GLU A 14 25.59 3.73 11.09
CA GLU A 14 25.24 4.74 10.09
C GLU A 14 23.72 4.85 9.89
N ALA A 15 23.01 3.72 9.82
CA ALA A 15 21.56 3.72 9.70
C ALA A 15 20.88 4.40 10.91
N ARG A 16 21.43 4.23 12.11
CA ARG A 16 20.93 4.90 13.32
C ARG A 16 21.17 6.41 13.28
N LYS A 17 22.32 6.88 12.76
CA LYS A 17 22.57 8.32 12.57
C LYS A 17 21.57 8.94 11.60
N VAL A 18 21.32 8.26 10.47
CA VAL A 18 20.34 8.71 9.49
C VAL A 18 18.94 8.73 10.10
N ALA A 19 18.51 7.67 10.79
CA ALA A 19 17.21 7.64 11.46
C ALA A 19 17.07 8.77 12.50
N ALA A 20 18.11 9.01 13.31
CA ALA A 20 18.13 10.10 14.28
C ALA A 20 18.03 11.48 13.61
N SER A 21 18.67 11.69 12.46
CA SER A 21 18.54 12.93 11.68
C SER A 21 17.11 13.17 11.18
N MET A 22 16.32 12.11 11.03
CA MET A 22 14.89 12.15 10.69
C MET A 22 13.98 12.25 11.93
N GLY A 23 14.55 12.29 13.14
CA GLY A 23 13.79 12.27 14.39
C GLY A 23 13.16 10.91 14.72
N LYS A 24 13.66 9.82 14.12
CA LYS A 24 13.11 8.46 14.24
C LYS A 24 14.13 7.48 14.82
N SER A 25 13.63 6.39 15.40
CA SER A 25 14.46 5.23 15.73
C SER A 25 14.68 4.35 14.50
N LEU A 26 15.80 3.61 14.48
CA LEU A 26 16.08 2.64 13.41
C LEU A 26 14.95 1.61 13.25
N ASN A 27 14.34 1.17 14.35
CA ASN A 27 13.23 0.22 14.30
C ASN A 27 12.00 0.82 13.61
N GLN A 28 11.66 2.08 13.88
CA GLN A 28 10.55 2.77 13.20
C GLN A 28 10.80 2.88 11.71
N VAL A 29 12.01 3.24 11.29
CA VAL A 29 12.37 3.33 9.86
C VAL A 29 12.22 1.97 9.17
N ILE A 30 12.72 0.90 9.79
CA ILE A 30 12.60 -0.47 9.23
C ILE A 30 11.12 -0.89 9.12
N CYS A 31 10.32 -0.64 10.16
CA CYS A 31 8.88 -0.94 10.12
C CYS A 31 8.17 -0.18 8.99
N GLU A 32 8.40 1.13 8.87
CA GLU A 32 7.81 1.96 7.81
C GLU A 32 8.21 1.49 6.40
N ASP A 33 9.48 1.08 6.23
CA ASP A 33 9.98 0.52 4.98
C ASP A 33 9.26 -0.79 4.64
N LEU A 34 9.14 -1.72 5.59
CA LEU A 34 8.42 -2.98 5.40
C LEU A 34 6.96 -2.75 5.04
N GLU A 35 6.27 -1.83 5.72
CA GLU A 35 4.91 -1.47 5.36
C GLU A 35 4.81 -0.86 3.95
N ARG A 36 5.78 -0.01 3.56
CA ARG A 36 5.81 0.56 2.21
C ARG A 36 6.01 -0.51 1.13
N PHE A 37 6.83 -1.53 1.40
CA PHE A 37 6.96 -2.68 0.51
C PHE A 37 5.65 -3.44 0.34
N ILE A 38 4.92 -3.67 1.44
CA ILE A 38 3.60 -4.34 1.40
C ILE A 38 2.60 -3.48 0.63
N ARG A 39 2.49 -2.17 0.94
CA ARG A 39 1.57 -1.26 0.24
C ARG A 39 1.81 -1.21 -1.27
N LYS A 40 3.07 -1.21 -1.71
CA LYS A 40 3.41 -1.25 -3.14
C LYS A 40 2.95 -2.55 -3.80
N HIS A 41 3.07 -3.68 -3.09
CA HIS A 41 2.58 -4.96 -3.57
C HIS A 41 1.05 -5.01 -3.66
N THR A 42 0.35 -4.42 -2.68
CA THR A 42 -1.12 -4.31 -2.69
C THR A 42 -1.60 -3.49 -3.89
N ILE A 43 -1.02 -2.32 -4.15
CA ILE A 43 -1.43 -1.47 -5.28
C ILE A 43 -1.28 -2.20 -6.63
N ASN A 44 -0.18 -2.94 -6.82
CA ASN A 44 0.01 -3.71 -8.05
C ASN A 44 -1.00 -4.85 -8.18
N ASN A 45 -1.29 -5.55 -7.08
CA ASN A 45 -2.30 -6.60 -7.05
C ASN A 45 -3.70 -6.04 -7.35
N ASP A 46 -4.08 -4.92 -6.74
CA ASP A 46 -5.38 -4.27 -6.96
C ASP A 46 -5.53 -3.83 -8.42
N LEU A 47 -4.44 -3.34 -9.03
CA LEU A 47 -4.41 -2.97 -10.45
C LEU A 47 -4.58 -4.19 -11.36
N ASP A 48 -3.92 -5.30 -11.06
CA ASP A 48 -4.00 -6.50 -11.88
C ASP A 48 -5.34 -7.22 -11.70
N GLU A 49 -5.92 -7.22 -10.50
CA GLU A 49 -7.29 -7.63 -10.24
C GLU A 49 -8.29 -6.74 -10.99
N PHE A 50 -8.11 -5.42 -10.94
CA PHE A 50 -8.93 -4.48 -11.71
C PHE A 50 -8.89 -4.78 -13.20
N LYS A 51 -7.70 -5.01 -13.78
CA LYS A 51 -7.57 -5.40 -15.20
C LYS A 51 -8.26 -6.73 -15.50
N ALA A 52 -8.16 -7.71 -14.59
CA ALA A 52 -8.79 -9.01 -14.77
C ALA A 52 -10.32 -8.90 -14.77
N LEU A 53 -10.88 -8.09 -13.86
CA LEU A 53 -12.33 -7.92 -13.70
C LEU A 53 -12.93 -6.88 -14.65
N ALA A 54 -12.12 -5.95 -15.17
CA ALA A 54 -12.56 -4.93 -16.11
C ALA A 54 -13.14 -5.57 -17.38
N GLY A 55 -14.32 -5.10 -17.80
CA GLY A 55 -15.00 -5.60 -19.00
C GLY A 55 -15.72 -6.95 -18.84
N GLN A 56 -15.59 -7.64 -17.70
CA GLN A 56 -16.37 -8.85 -17.40
C GLN A 56 -17.77 -8.55 -16.85
N GLY A 57 -18.07 -7.28 -16.56
CA GLY A 57 -19.37 -6.86 -16.07
C GLY A 57 -20.46 -7.02 -17.12
N ASN A 58 -21.47 -7.84 -16.82
CA ASN A 58 -22.71 -7.89 -17.60
C ASN A 58 -23.75 -6.99 -16.96
N SER A 59 -23.89 -5.77 -17.47
CA SER A 59 -24.90 -4.83 -16.96
C SER A 59 -26.34 -5.22 -17.32
N LYS A 60 -26.56 -6.31 -18.10
CA LYS A 60 -27.88 -6.72 -18.62
C LYS A 60 -28.62 -5.56 -19.31
N GLY A 61 -27.88 -4.67 -19.98
CA GLY A 61 -28.42 -3.49 -20.62
C GLY A 61 -28.70 -2.31 -19.68
N TRP A 62 -28.45 -2.46 -18.37
CA TRP A 62 -28.50 -1.37 -17.41
C TRP A 62 -27.42 -0.34 -17.77
N LYS A 63 -27.86 0.90 -17.92
CA LYS A 63 -27.02 2.07 -18.14
C LYS A 63 -27.33 3.06 -17.05
N PHE A 64 -26.30 3.74 -16.55
CA PHE A 64 -26.49 4.82 -15.59
C PHE A 64 -27.42 5.88 -16.21
N ASN A 65 -28.58 6.07 -15.59
CA ASN A 65 -29.50 7.15 -15.92
C ASN A 65 -29.58 8.09 -14.71
N ARG A 66 -29.11 9.32 -14.90
CA ARG A 66 -29.08 10.35 -13.86
C ARG A 66 -30.49 10.68 -13.36
N ASP A 67 -31.48 10.66 -14.23
CA ASP A 67 -32.85 11.06 -13.91
C ASP A 67 -33.53 10.05 -12.99
N GLN A 68 -33.25 8.75 -13.16
CA GLN A 68 -33.74 7.67 -12.28
C GLN A 68 -33.21 7.77 -10.83
N LEU A 69 -32.04 8.40 -10.62
CA LEU A 69 -31.46 8.57 -9.30
C LEU A 69 -32.18 9.66 -8.49
N HIS A 70 -32.80 10.61 -9.18
CA HIS A 70 -33.51 11.75 -8.60
C HIS A 70 -35.03 11.53 -8.49
N GLU A 71 -35.56 10.43 -9.03
CA GLU A 71 -36.99 10.06 -8.96
C GLU A 71 -37.43 9.46 -7.61
N ARG A 72 -36.53 9.31 -6.63
CA ARG A 72 -36.93 9.00 -5.25
C ARG A 72 -37.53 10.24 -4.59
N THR A 73 -38.79 10.53 -4.91
CA THR A 73 -39.71 11.35 -4.09
C THR A 73 -40.90 10.51 -3.70
#